data_AF-A0A1G2WD39-F1
#
_entry.id   AF-A0A1G2WD39-F1
#
_cell.length_a   1.000
_cell.length_b   1.000
_cell.length_c   1.000
_cell.angle_alpha   90.00
_cell.angle_beta   90.00
_cell.angle_gamma   90.00
#
_symmetry.space_group_name_H-M   'P 1'
#
loop_
_entity.id
_entity.type
_entity.pdbx_description
1 polymer ?
#
loop_
_entity_poly.entity_id
_entity_poly.type
_entity_poly.pdbx_seq_one_letter_code
_entity_poly.pdbx_strand_id
1 'polypeptide(L)'
;MFRRQLHDRLMSVAVAALLLSSCARLGPEDVSDSAGMTVGEGKPVPAAAETPAVGTGDRDAADDPEIWVDPKDASRGVIIGTDKQAGLYVYDLTGKQLQYVPGGKPNNVDLRDGFPTAQGARVLVAASDRGRPGAGAALFLLDPATLKLSLWGEVPVDLAEPYGLCLARRGETFLVIVNGTDGQVRQHTVAAGPDGRPVFKEERRFAVPSQPEGCVADDATGRLYLGEEGAGVWRFDVGAGPAKGEKIAVAPSEMLTPDVEGLTLLREGPVTWLIASSQGDSAFAVWRVDGPKPEYRGRFSVTAAGAVDAVTGTDGVAALGGPVGAFPEGLVVMQDDEDHGQAGGGAKRARQNFKLVDWREVKEALGLRP
;
A
#
# COMPACT_ATOMS: atom_id res chain seq x y z
N MET A 1 28.87 86.70 -19.69
CA MET A 1 28.35 85.77 -20.72
C MET A 1 27.48 84.74 -20.01
N PHE A 2 26.16 84.95 -20.01
CA PHE A 2 25.16 84.17 -20.76
C PHE A 2 25.01 82.73 -20.23
N ARG A 3 24.05 82.43 -19.34
CA ARG A 3 22.59 82.24 -19.54
C ARG A 3 22.25 80.87 -20.17
N ARG A 4 21.60 80.03 -19.34
CA ARG A 4 20.60 78.96 -19.60
C ARG A 4 20.45 78.41 -21.03
N GLN A 5 20.39 77.08 -21.13
CA GLN A 5 19.35 76.28 -21.80
C GLN A 5 19.74 74.78 -21.68
N LEU A 6 18.88 73.78 -21.69
CA LEU A 6 17.50 73.51 -21.28
C LEU A 6 17.33 71.99 -21.55
N HIS A 7 16.35 71.36 -20.90
CA HIS A 7 15.70 70.11 -21.27
C HIS A 7 16.38 68.75 -20.96
N ASP A 8 15.76 68.10 -19.98
CA ASP A 8 14.99 66.86 -20.14
C ASP A 8 15.62 65.49 -19.87
N ARG A 9 14.93 64.84 -18.92
CA ARG A 9 14.71 63.40 -18.74
C ARG A 9 15.92 62.58 -18.32
N LEU A 10 15.95 62.22 -17.03
CA LEU A 10 16.21 60.83 -16.65
C LEU A 10 15.69 60.55 -15.23
N MET A 11 14.57 59.82 -15.23
CA MET A 11 14.18 58.77 -14.30
C MET A 11 14.31 59.01 -12.79
N SER A 12 13.20 59.43 -12.21
CA SER A 12 12.73 58.87 -10.95
C SER A 12 12.44 57.38 -11.14
N VAL A 13 13.22 56.49 -10.54
CA VAL A 13 12.72 55.16 -10.17
C VAL A 13 12.95 54.99 -8.68
N ALA A 14 11.82 55.02 -7.99
CA ALA A 14 11.71 54.83 -6.56
C ALA A 14 12.14 53.42 -6.17
N VAL A 15 12.79 53.36 -5.01
CA VAL A 15 12.95 52.19 -4.15
C VAL A 15 11.57 51.59 -3.86
N ALA A 16 11.23 50.46 -4.46
CA ALA A 16 10.15 49.55 -4.03
C ALA A 16 10.12 48.26 -4.86
N ALA A 17 10.78 47.21 -4.39
CA ALA A 17 10.45 45.80 -4.63
C ALA A 17 11.26 44.96 -3.62
N LEU A 18 10.89 44.95 -2.34
CA LEU A 18 9.97 43.95 -1.75
C LEU A 18 10.37 42.52 -2.12
N LEU A 19 11.12 41.91 -1.19
CA LEU A 19 10.90 40.56 -0.68
C LEU A 19 10.18 39.61 -1.67
N LEU A 20 10.94 39.04 -2.60
CA LEU A 20 10.55 37.75 -3.18
C LEU A 20 10.73 36.72 -2.08
N SER A 21 9.72 36.56 -1.23
CA SER A 21 9.50 35.31 -0.52
C SER A 21 9.48 34.23 -1.59
N SER A 22 10.54 33.44 -1.62
CA SER A 22 10.50 32.12 -2.21
C SER A 22 9.43 31.34 -1.43
N CYS A 23 8.19 31.40 -1.89
CA CYS A 23 7.25 30.33 -1.64
C CYS A 23 7.82 29.13 -2.41
N ALA A 24 8.77 28.42 -1.78
CA ALA A 24 9.08 27.06 -2.17
C ALA A 24 7.73 26.33 -2.11
N ARG A 25 7.15 26.04 -3.29
CA ARG A 25 5.99 25.17 -3.37
C ARG A 25 6.49 23.82 -2.88
N LEU A 26 6.13 23.45 -1.65
CA LEU A 26 6.28 22.09 -1.17
C LEU A 26 5.55 21.19 -2.18
N GLY A 27 6.20 20.11 -2.61
CA GLY A 27 5.54 19.09 -3.42
C GLY A 27 4.47 18.37 -2.58
N PRO A 28 3.48 17.69 -3.20
CA PRO A 28 2.49 16.90 -2.47
C PRO A 28 3.15 15.91 -1.50
N GLU A 29 4.20 15.22 -1.96
CA GLU A 29 4.99 14.26 -1.17
C GLU A 29 5.76 14.90 0.02
N ASP A 30 5.85 16.23 0.11
CA ASP A 30 6.51 16.93 1.21
C ASP A 30 5.55 17.25 2.37
N VAL A 31 4.25 16.96 2.24
CA VAL A 31 3.19 17.31 3.21
C VAL A 31 2.49 16.04 3.70
N SER A 32 2.39 15.84 5.01
CA SER A 32 1.67 14.69 5.58
C SER A 32 0.20 14.72 5.23
N ASP A 33 -0.31 13.60 4.75
CA ASP A 33 -1.73 13.36 4.46
C ASP A 33 -2.54 13.28 5.76
N SER A 34 -1.86 12.97 6.87
CA SER A 34 -2.45 12.93 8.21
C SER A 34 -2.00 14.03 9.16
N ALA A 35 -1.44 15.14 8.64
CA ALA A 35 -0.92 16.21 9.48
C ALA A 35 -1.98 16.76 10.45
N GLY A 36 -1.81 16.46 11.74
CA GLY A 36 -2.74 16.87 12.80
C GLY A 36 -3.99 15.99 12.95
N MET A 37 -4.08 14.87 12.23
CA MET A 37 -4.99 13.79 12.57
C MET A 37 -4.58 13.19 13.92
N THR A 38 -5.58 12.85 14.72
CA THR A 38 -5.39 12.08 15.95
C THR A 38 -5.77 10.63 15.71
N VAL A 39 -5.70 9.79 16.76
CA VAL A 39 -6.30 8.44 16.74
C VAL A 39 -7.70 8.52 16.11
N GLY A 40 -7.93 7.69 15.09
CA GLY A 40 -9.14 7.71 14.28
C GLY A 40 -10.43 7.36 15.03
N GLU A 41 -11.57 7.49 14.33
CA GLU A 41 -12.92 7.31 14.90
C GLU A 41 -13.38 5.84 15.02
N GLY A 42 -12.45 4.89 15.03
CA GLY A 42 -12.72 3.47 15.22
C GLY A 42 -12.75 3.00 16.69
N LYS A 43 -13.11 1.73 16.91
CA LYS A 43 -12.84 1.07 18.19
C LYS A 43 -11.33 0.99 18.44
N PRO A 44 -10.83 1.35 19.63
CA PRO A 44 -9.40 1.38 19.89
C PRO A 44 -8.82 -0.03 19.93
N VAL A 45 -7.68 -0.22 19.25
CA VAL A 45 -6.91 -1.46 19.22
C VAL A 45 -5.44 -1.11 19.49
N PRO A 46 -4.78 -1.70 20.50
CA PRO A 46 -3.39 -1.35 20.79
C PRO A 46 -2.42 -1.86 19.71
N ALA A 47 -1.44 -1.03 19.34
CA ALA A 47 -0.29 -1.48 18.57
C ALA A 47 0.52 -2.52 19.37
N ALA A 48 1.06 -3.54 18.72
CA ALA A 48 1.84 -4.60 19.37
C ALA A 48 3.35 -4.41 19.16
N ALA A 49 3.75 -4.01 17.96
CA ALA A 49 5.14 -3.79 17.58
C ALA A 49 5.20 -2.86 16.35
N GLU A 50 6.41 -2.51 15.92
CA GLU A 50 6.64 -1.68 14.75
C GLU A 50 7.97 -2.01 14.07
N THR A 51 8.09 -1.60 12.82
CA THR A 51 9.34 -1.66 12.05
C THR A 51 10.21 -0.42 12.31
N PRO A 52 11.53 -0.47 12.04
CA PRO A 52 12.31 0.75 11.85
C PRO A 52 11.71 1.61 10.75
N ALA A 53 11.82 2.93 10.87
CA ALA A 53 11.43 3.83 9.79
C ALA A 53 12.17 3.50 8.48
N VAL A 54 11.46 3.68 7.36
CA VAL A 54 12.07 3.57 6.04
C VAL A 54 13.18 4.62 5.86
N GLY A 55 14.11 4.34 4.95
CA GLY A 55 15.32 5.14 4.76
C GLY A 55 15.03 6.57 4.26
N THR A 56 13.94 6.76 3.53
CA THR A 56 13.48 8.08 3.07
C THR A 56 12.73 8.78 4.20
N GLY A 57 13.26 9.90 4.72
CA GLY A 57 12.77 10.50 5.98
C GLY A 57 12.17 11.90 5.92
N ASP A 58 12.14 12.57 4.76
CA ASP A 58 11.59 13.93 4.59
C ASP A 58 10.54 13.97 3.46
N ARG A 59 9.93 12.81 3.16
CA ARG A 59 8.94 12.64 2.11
C ARG A 59 7.96 11.55 2.51
N ASP A 60 6.82 11.57 1.85
CA ASP A 60 5.94 10.43 1.76
C ASP A 60 6.63 9.26 1.03
N ALA A 61 6.74 8.12 1.72
CA ALA A 61 7.70 7.08 1.45
C ALA A 61 7.19 5.67 1.78
N ALA A 62 6.98 5.30 3.05
CA ALA A 62 6.42 3.99 3.37
C ALA A 62 4.96 3.96 2.90
N ASP A 63 4.56 2.89 2.23
CA ASP A 63 3.26 2.88 1.55
C ASP A 63 2.51 1.56 1.80
N ASP A 64 3.01 0.44 1.31
CA ASP A 64 2.27 -0.83 1.33
C ASP A 64 3.07 -1.99 1.93
N PRO A 65 2.51 -2.70 2.92
CA PRO A 65 3.08 -3.93 3.44
C PRO A 65 2.51 -5.19 2.76
N GLU A 66 3.21 -6.32 2.89
CA GLU A 66 2.69 -7.65 2.59
C GLU A 66 3.36 -8.72 3.47
N ILE A 67 2.66 -9.81 3.80
CA ILE A 67 3.09 -10.82 4.77
C ILE A 67 3.25 -12.18 4.11
N TRP A 68 4.44 -12.78 4.23
CA TRP A 68 4.63 -14.21 3.92
C TRP A 68 5.06 -14.96 5.17
N VAL A 69 4.42 -16.11 5.41
CA VAL A 69 4.77 -17.04 6.49
C VAL A 69 5.05 -18.41 5.88
N ASP A 70 6.10 -19.07 6.36
CA ASP A 70 6.43 -20.42 5.92
C ASP A 70 5.27 -21.37 6.29
N PRO A 71 4.64 -22.04 5.30
CA PRO A 71 3.53 -22.95 5.58
C PRO A 71 3.88 -24.13 6.51
N LYS A 72 5.17 -24.39 6.74
CA LYS A 72 5.67 -25.47 7.60
C LYS A 72 6.13 -24.98 8.97
N ASP A 73 6.30 -23.67 9.15
CA ASP A 73 6.83 -23.08 10.38
C ASP A 73 6.32 -21.64 10.53
N ALA A 74 5.25 -21.47 11.31
CA ALA A 74 4.64 -20.18 11.56
C ALA A 74 5.57 -19.16 12.23
N SER A 75 6.70 -19.59 12.82
CA SER A 75 7.70 -18.68 13.39
C SER A 75 8.66 -18.10 12.35
N ARG A 76 8.65 -18.62 11.13
CA ARG A 76 9.48 -18.16 10.01
C ARG A 76 8.62 -17.47 8.97
N GLY A 77 9.03 -16.27 8.60
CA GLY A 77 8.31 -15.46 7.62
C GLY A 77 8.98 -14.11 7.45
N VAL A 78 8.40 -13.30 6.57
CA VAL A 78 8.83 -11.94 6.31
C VAL A 78 7.63 -11.01 6.18
N ILE A 79 7.85 -9.76 6.52
CA ILE A 79 7.01 -8.63 6.12
C ILE A 79 7.79 -7.89 5.04
N ILE A 80 7.18 -7.64 3.90
CA ILE A 80 7.74 -6.81 2.84
C ILE A 80 7.04 -5.46 2.92
N GLY A 81 7.78 -4.36 2.81
CA GLY A 81 7.20 -3.02 2.78
C GLY A 81 7.81 -2.20 1.65
N THR A 82 6.98 -1.41 0.97
CA THR A 82 7.46 -0.47 -0.05
C THR A 82 7.99 0.81 0.59
N ASP A 83 9.04 1.37 0.00
CA ASP A 83 9.42 2.77 0.09
C ASP A 83 9.23 3.33 -1.33
N LYS A 84 8.15 4.08 -1.55
CA LYS A 84 7.73 4.58 -2.87
C LYS A 84 8.69 5.55 -3.53
N GLN A 85 9.73 5.95 -2.79
CA GLN A 85 10.81 6.76 -3.30
C GLN A 85 12.07 5.95 -3.66
N ALA A 86 12.23 4.70 -3.15
CA ALA A 86 13.54 4.06 -3.15
C ALA A 86 13.60 2.52 -3.37
N GLY A 87 12.57 1.74 -3.05
CA GLY A 87 12.64 0.27 -3.20
C GLY A 87 11.82 -0.51 -2.18
N LEU A 88 12.24 -1.74 -1.88
CA LEU A 88 11.54 -2.64 -0.95
C LEU A 88 12.38 -2.93 0.29
N TYR A 89 11.74 -2.95 1.45
CA TYR A 89 12.28 -3.43 2.71
C TYR A 89 11.73 -4.82 3.01
N VAL A 90 12.56 -5.67 3.60
CA VAL A 90 12.16 -6.99 4.11
C VAL A 90 12.47 -7.03 5.59
N TYR A 91 11.47 -7.29 6.40
CA TYR A 91 11.53 -7.42 7.85
C TYR A 91 11.22 -8.86 8.26
N ASP A 92 11.69 -9.29 9.43
CA ASP A 92 11.16 -10.49 10.07
C ASP A 92 9.79 -10.23 10.71
N LEU A 93 9.16 -11.28 11.24
CA LEU A 93 7.83 -11.19 11.88
C LEU A 93 7.83 -10.41 13.20
N THR A 94 8.99 -9.91 13.66
CA THR A 94 9.10 -9.00 14.81
C THR A 94 9.26 -7.53 14.39
N GLY A 95 9.34 -7.27 13.08
CA GLY A 95 9.56 -5.93 12.50
C GLY A 95 11.03 -5.59 12.27
N LYS A 96 11.98 -6.47 12.60
CA LYS A 96 13.41 -6.18 12.41
C LYS A 96 13.79 -6.32 10.94
N GLN A 97 14.45 -5.31 10.38
CA GLN A 97 14.92 -5.33 8.99
C GLN A 97 15.96 -6.44 8.74
N LEU A 98 15.69 -7.27 7.73
CA LEU A 98 16.55 -8.34 7.22
C LEU A 98 17.28 -7.92 5.94
N GLN A 99 16.59 -7.21 5.05
CA GLN A 99 17.10 -6.85 3.73
C GLN A 99 16.50 -5.53 3.27
N TYR A 100 17.25 -4.80 2.46
CA TYR A 100 16.75 -3.72 1.62
C TYR A 100 17.07 -4.06 0.15
N VAL A 101 16.09 -3.92 -0.73
CA VAL A 101 16.19 -4.18 -2.17
C VAL A 101 16.01 -2.84 -2.90
N PRO A 102 17.12 -2.22 -3.36
CA PRO A 102 17.06 -0.88 -3.94
C PRO A 102 16.49 -0.86 -5.37
N GLY A 103 15.92 0.29 -5.72
CA GLY A 103 15.64 0.71 -7.08
C GLY A 103 14.17 0.68 -7.46
N GLY A 104 13.84 1.43 -8.51
CA GLY A 104 12.46 1.70 -8.89
C GLY A 104 11.81 2.74 -7.99
N LYS A 105 10.50 2.90 -8.14
CA LYS A 105 9.63 3.66 -7.24
C LYS A 105 8.38 2.84 -6.99
N PRO A 106 8.46 1.80 -6.13
CA PRO A 106 7.36 0.89 -5.94
C PRO A 106 6.23 1.50 -5.12
N ASN A 107 4.98 1.43 -5.57
CA ASN A 107 3.86 1.94 -4.75
C ASN A 107 3.35 0.82 -3.84
N ASN A 108 2.65 -0.16 -4.40
CA ASN A 108 2.07 -1.29 -3.68
C ASN A 108 2.82 -2.60 -3.93
N VAL A 109 2.68 -3.58 -3.04
CA VAL A 109 3.34 -4.89 -3.13
C VAL A 109 2.38 -6.00 -2.72
N ASP A 110 2.36 -7.10 -3.47
CA ASP A 110 1.60 -8.31 -3.12
C ASP A 110 2.43 -9.57 -3.48
N LEU A 111 2.09 -10.71 -2.88
CA LEU A 111 2.78 -11.97 -3.06
C LEU A 111 1.85 -13.18 -3.23
N ARG A 112 2.36 -14.21 -3.92
CA ARG A 112 1.72 -15.54 -3.98
C ARG A 112 2.78 -16.63 -3.90
N ASP A 113 2.56 -17.57 -2.98
CA ASP A 113 3.43 -18.73 -2.79
C ASP A 113 3.20 -19.82 -3.85
N GLY A 114 4.15 -20.74 -3.97
CA GLY A 114 4.07 -21.90 -4.86
C GLY A 114 4.30 -21.55 -6.32
N PHE A 115 4.89 -20.41 -6.64
CA PHE A 115 5.20 -20.00 -7.99
C PHE A 115 6.25 -20.92 -8.61
N PRO A 116 5.94 -21.65 -9.69
CA PRO A 116 6.86 -22.63 -10.27
C PRO A 116 8.00 -21.94 -11.03
N THR A 117 9.23 -22.33 -10.72
CA THR A 117 10.44 -21.90 -11.44
C THR A 117 11.31 -23.11 -11.80
N ALA A 118 12.31 -22.92 -12.66
CA ALA A 118 13.29 -23.97 -12.98
C ALA A 118 14.11 -24.42 -11.75
N GLN A 119 14.20 -23.60 -10.71
CA GLN A 119 14.91 -23.86 -9.46
C GLN A 119 13.98 -24.36 -8.34
N GLY A 120 12.75 -24.76 -8.68
CA GLY A 120 11.70 -25.19 -7.76
C GLY A 120 10.69 -24.08 -7.44
N ALA A 121 9.72 -24.38 -6.58
CA ALA A 121 8.73 -23.40 -6.16
C ALA A 121 9.41 -22.22 -5.42
N ARG A 122 8.91 -21.01 -5.67
CA ARG A 122 9.29 -19.76 -5.01
C ARG A 122 8.04 -19.01 -4.60
N VAL A 123 8.21 -17.94 -3.84
CA VAL A 123 7.14 -16.96 -3.64
C VAL A 123 7.32 -15.88 -4.71
N LEU A 124 6.30 -15.71 -5.56
CA LEU A 124 6.25 -14.57 -6.47
C LEU A 124 5.87 -13.34 -5.66
N VAL A 125 6.65 -12.29 -5.78
CA VAL A 125 6.34 -10.96 -5.22
C VAL A 125 6.30 -10.00 -6.40
N ALA A 126 5.31 -9.11 -6.43
CA ALA A 126 5.24 -8.06 -7.42
C ALA A 126 5.02 -6.72 -6.73
N ALA A 127 5.60 -5.67 -7.27
CA ALA A 127 5.30 -4.30 -6.88
C ALA A 127 4.98 -3.47 -8.12
N SER A 128 4.02 -2.56 -8.05
CA SER A 128 3.88 -1.54 -9.10
C SER A 128 5.18 -0.75 -9.18
N ASP A 129 5.54 -0.18 -10.33
CA ASP A 129 6.78 0.59 -10.42
C ASP A 129 6.61 1.76 -11.40
N ARG A 130 6.61 2.98 -10.86
CA ARG A 130 6.55 4.25 -11.63
C ARG A 130 7.92 4.87 -11.88
N GLY A 131 9.00 4.21 -11.43
CA GLY A 131 10.37 4.72 -11.50
C GLY A 131 11.22 4.10 -12.61
N ARG A 132 10.97 2.84 -12.97
CA ARG A 132 11.73 2.13 -14.02
C ARG A 132 11.18 2.44 -15.41
N PRO A 133 12.01 2.93 -16.36
CA PRO A 133 11.54 3.28 -17.70
C PRO A 133 10.87 2.10 -18.42
N GLY A 134 9.59 2.25 -18.75
CA GLY A 134 8.82 1.25 -19.49
C GLY A 134 8.34 0.07 -18.63
N ALA A 135 8.61 0.07 -17.33
CA ALA A 135 7.97 -0.85 -16.40
C ALA A 135 6.60 -0.31 -15.98
N GLY A 136 5.70 -1.21 -15.63
CA GLY A 136 4.54 -0.88 -14.80
C GLY A 136 4.45 -1.72 -13.53
N ALA A 137 5.06 -2.91 -13.53
CA ALA A 137 5.33 -3.67 -12.32
C ALA A 137 6.74 -4.28 -12.36
N ALA A 138 7.40 -4.33 -11.20
CA ALA A 138 8.60 -5.10 -10.96
C ALA A 138 8.24 -6.45 -10.30
N LEU A 139 8.84 -7.53 -10.78
CA LEU A 139 8.67 -8.88 -10.28
C LEU A 139 9.91 -9.31 -9.51
N PHE A 140 9.69 -9.95 -8.37
CA PHE A 140 10.72 -10.47 -7.50
C PHE A 140 10.40 -11.92 -7.15
N LEU A 141 11.44 -12.66 -6.76
CA LEU A 141 11.31 -13.99 -6.21
C LEU A 141 11.87 -13.99 -4.79
N LEU A 142 11.04 -14.38 -3.83
CA LEU A 142 11.48 -14.71 -2.48
C LEU A 142 11.78 -16.20 -2.41
N ASP A 143 12.99 -16.52 -1.95
CA ASP A 143 13.41 -17.89 -1.70
C ASP A 143 12.95 -18.31 -0.29
N PRO A 144 11.99 -19.26 -0.15
CA PRO A 144 11.46 -19.66 1.15
C PRO A 144 12.50 -20.34 2.05
N ALA A 145 13.61 -20.85 1.50
CA ALA A 145 14.67 -21.45 2.28
C ALA A 145 15.56 -20.39 2.95
N THR A 146 15.84 -19.29 2.26
CA THR A 146 16.81 -18.26 2.71
C THR A 146 16.16 -16.95 3.14
N LEU A 147 14.87 -16.77 2.86
CA LEU A 147 14.11 -15.53 3.03
C LEU A 147 14.68 -14.34 2.25
N LYS A 148 15.50 -14.61 1.23
CA LYS A 148 16.09 -13.58 0.39
C LYS A 148 15.16 -13.22 -0.75
N LEU A 149 14.85 -11.93 -0.88
CA LEU A 149 14.10 -11.36 -2.00
C LEU A 149 15.08 -10.89 -3.09
N SER A 150 14.80 -11.21 -4.35
CA SER A 150 15.64 -10.78 -5.48
C SER A 150 14.79 -10.37 -6.68
N LEU A 151 15.18 -9.27 -7.35
CA LEU A 151 14.54 -8.83 -8.60
C LEU A 151 14.66 -9.95 -9.65
N TRP A 152 13.54 -10.24 -10.30
CA TRP A 152 13.41 -11.29 -11.30
C TRP A 152 13.15 -10.74 -12.71
N GLY A 153 12.36 -9.68 -12.82
CA GLY A 153 12.14 -8.96 -14.07
C GLY A 153 11.02 -7.93 -13.93
N GLU A 154 10.45 -7.52 -15.06
CA GLU A 154 9.49 -6.40 -15.13
C GLU A 154 8.34 -6.78 -16.06
N VAL A 155 7.15 -6.27 -15.77
CA VAL A 155 5.98 -6.31 -16.65
C VAL A 155 5.76 -4.88 -17.17
N PRO A 156 5.88 -4.63 -18.48
CA PRO A 156 5.53 -3.35 -19.07
C PRO A 156 4.01 -3.19 -19.03
N VAL A 157 3.55 -2.06 -18.51
CA VAL A 157 2.12 -1.72 -18.43
C VAL A 157 1.91 -0.33 -18.99
N ASP A 158 0.93 -0.18 -19.87
CA ASP A 158 0.57 1.09 -20.51
C ASP A 158 -0.49 1.85 -19.69
N LEU A 159 -0.10 2.26 -18.49
CA LEU A 159 -0.85 3.18 -17.64
C LEU A 159 -0.15 4.55 -17.62
N ALA A 160 -0.92 5.62 -17.42
CA ALA A 160 -0.34 6.96 -17.31
C ALA A 160 0.64 7.05 -16.14
N GLU A 161 0.23 6.50 -15.00
CA GLU A 161 1.05 6.30 -13.81
C GLU A 161 0.61 4.98 -13.16
N PRO A 162 1.44 3.92 -13.20
CA PRO A 162 1.20 2.70 -12.43
C PRO A 162 1.15 3.03 -10.93
N TYR A 163 0.09 2.57 -10.26
CA TYR A 163 -0.22 2.99 -8.90
C TYR A 163 -0.50 1.77 -8.01
N GLY A 164 -1.76 1.39 -7.79
CA GLY A 164 -2.16 0.17 -7.10
C GLY A 164 -1.72 -1.12 -7.77
N LEU A 165 -1.39 -2.14 -6.96
CA LEU A 165 -1.06 -3.49 -7.42
C LEU A 165 -1.59 -4.56 -6.46
N CYS A 166 -2.05 -5.67 -7.03
CA CYS A 166 -2.29 -6.92 -6.33
C CYS A 166 -1.95 -8.11 -7.23
N LEU A 167 -1.67 -9.25 -6.63
CA LEU A 167 -1.56 -10.54 -7.28
C LEU A 167 -2.88 -11.31 -7.14
N ALA A 168 -3.08 -12.27 -8.03
CA ALA A 168 -4.14 -13.25 -7.88
C ALA A 168 -3.72 -14.61 -8.43
N ARG A 169 -4.39 -15.67 -7.98
CA ARG A 169 -4.25 -17.02 -8.52
C ARG A 169 -5.58 -17.53 -9.05
N ARG A 170 -5.59 -17.90 -10.33
CA ARG A 170 -6.73 -18.56 -10.99
C ARG A 170 -6.33 -19.98 -11.40
N GLY A 171 -6.63 -20.94 -10.53
CA GLY A 171 -6.11 -22.31 -10.67
C GLY A 171 -4.59 -22.33 -10.55
N GLU A 172 -3.88 -22.74 -11.60
CA GLU A 172 -2.41 -22.70 -11.66
C GLU A 172 -1.86 -21.40 -12.28
N THR A 173 -2.74 -20.50 -12.74
CA THR A 173 -2.33 -19.25 -13.39
C THR A 173 -2.08 -18.18 -12.34
N PHE A 174 -0.89 -17.59 -12.35
CA PHE A 174 -0.56 -16.40 -11.56
C PHE A 174 -0.88 -15.16 -12.38
N LEU A 175 -1.47 -14.16 -11.72
CA LEU A 175 -1.92 -12.92 -12.32
C LEU A 175 -1.30 -11.74 -11.57
N VAL A 176 -0.86 -10.75 -12.33
CA VAL A 176 -0.49 -9.42 -11.84
C VAL A 176 -1.56 -8.44 -12.30
N ILE A 177 -2.17 -7.74 -11.36
CA ILE A 177 -3.20 -6.73 -11.62
C ILE A 177 -2.63 -5.38 -11.18
N VAL A 178 -2.56 -4.45 -12.12
CA VAL A 178 -2.02 -3.10 -11.89
C VAL A 178 -3.10 -2.10 -12.27
N ASN A 179 -3.35 -1.14 -11.39
CA ASN A 179 -4.23 -0.01 -11.66
C ASN A 179 -3.41 1.29 -11.78
N GLY A 180 -4.04 2.34 -12.27
CA GLY A 180 -3.41 3.65 -12.42
C GLY A 180 -4.34 4.78 -11.99
N THR A 181 -3.74 5.95 -11.77
CA THR A 181 -4.41 7.14 -11.23
C THR A 181 -5.60 7.66 -12.05
N ASP A 182 -5.78 7.16 -13.28
CA ASP A 182 -6.87 7.51 -14.18
C ASP A 182 -8.06 6.52 -14.17
N GLY A 183 -8.11 5.58 -13.21
CA GLY A 183 -9.19 4.59 -13.12
C GLY A 183 -8.93 3.29 -13.89
N GLN A 184 -7.87 3.25 -14.71
CA GLN A 184 -7.62 2.14 -15.62
C GLN A 184 -6.95 0.96 -14.91
N VAL A 185 -7.34 -0.25 -15.28
CA VAL A 185 -6.81 -1.50 -14.72
C VAL A 185 -6.30 -2.42 -15.83
N ARG A 186 -5.20 -3.12 -15.55
CA ARG A 186 -4.56 -4.10 -16.43
C ARG A 186 -4.33 -5.39 -15.68
N GLN A 187 -4.67 -6.52 -16.29
CA GLN A 187 -4.48 -7.85 -15.72
C GLN A 187 -3.64 -8.69 -16.68
N HIS A 188 -2.52 -9.20 -16.16
CA HIS A 188 -1.55 -9.99 -16.90
C HIS A 188 -1.38 -11.35 -16.26
N THR A 189 -1.34 -12.39 -17.08
CA THR A 189 -0.75 -13.67 -16.66
C THR A 189 0.75 -13.55 -16.51
N VAL A 190 1.34 -14.29 -15.57
CA VAL A 190 2.80 -14.37 -15.37
C VAL A 190 3.20 -15.83 -15.17
N ALA A 191 4.30 -16.23 -15.84
CA ALA A 191 4.90 -17.54 -15.71
C ALA A 191 6.43 -17.47 -15.87
N ALA A 192 7.16 -18.47 -15.37
CA ALA A 192 8.59 -18.61 -15.66
C ALA A 192 8.79 -19.24 -17.05
N GLY A 193 9.52 -18.53 -17.92
CA GLY A 193 9.92 -19.02 -19.23
C GLY A 193 11.02 -20.09 -19.16
N PRO A 194 11.27 -20.82 -20.26
CA PRO A 194 12.31 -21.85 -20.32
C PRO A 194 13.74 -21.32 -20.05
N ASP A 195 13.98 -20.04 -20.29
CA ASP A 195 15.23 -19.33 -20.02
C ASP A 195 15.30 -18.75 -18.60
N GLY A 196 14.27 -19.01 -17.77
CA GLY A 196 14.15 -18.49 -16.41
C GLY A 196 13.70 -17.04 -16.33
N ARG A 197 13.33 -16.38 -17.44
CA ARG A 197 12.80 -15.01 -17.43
C ARG A 197 11.29 -14.99 -17.30
N PRO A 198 10.68 -13.88 -16.83
CA PRO A 198 9.22 -13.75 -16.84
C PRO A 198 8.67 -13.81 -18.25
N VAL A 199 7.61 -14.59 -18.42
CA VAL A 199 6.71 -14.54 -19.58
C VAL A 199 5.39 -14.01 -19.07
N PHE A 200 4.88 -12.96 -19.72
CA PHE A 200 3.61 -12.35 -19.36
C PHE A 200 2.73 -12.16 -20.59
N LYS A 201 1.43 -12.16 -20.37
CA LYS A 201 0.43 -11.88 -21.39
C LYS A 201 -0.72 -11.15 -20.73
N GLU A 202 -1.02 -9.95 -21.24
CA GLU A 202 -2.24 -9.26 -20.87
C GLU A 202 -3.46 -10.05 -21.33
N GLU A 203 -4.42 -10.22 -20.44
CA GLU A 203 -5.66 -10.93 -20.74
C GLU A 203 -6.93 -10.14 -20.44
N ARG A 204 -6.84 -9.02 -19.69
CA ARG A 204 -8.00 -8.19 -19.38
C ARG A 204 -7.62 -6.73 -19.16
N ARG A 205 -8.52 -5.85 -19.62
CA ARG A 205 -8.53 -4.42 -19.32
C ARG A 205 -9.93 -4.01 -18.86
N PHE A 206 -9.99 -3.12 -17.89
CA PHE A 206 -11.24 -2.52 -17.42
C PHE A 206 -10.92 -1.23 -16.65
N ALA A 207 -11.95 -0.56 -16.13
CA ALA A 207 -11.77 0.67 -15.38
C ALA A 207 -12.82 0.82 -14.29
N VAL A 208 -12.48 1.62 -13.29
CA VAL A 208 -13.42 2.31 -12.40
C VAL A 208 -13.50 3.80 -12.79
N PRO A 209 -14.50 4.56 -12.33
CA PRO A 209 -14.70 5.95 -12.79
C PRO A 209 -13.59 6.95 -12.44
N SER A 210 -12.86 6.73 -11.35
CA SER A 210 -11.79 7.62 -10.87
C SER A 210 -10.65 6.83 -10.20
N GLN A 211 -9.68 7.53 -9.61
CA GLN A 211 -8.44 6.97 -9.06
C GLN A 211 -8.70 5.81 -8.08
N PRO A 212 -8.18 4.61 -8.38
CA PRO A 212 -8.08 3.51 -7.45
C PRO A 212 -6.64 3.30 -7.00
N GLU A 213 -6.49 2.74 -5.81
CA GLU A 213 -5.20 2.25 -5.33
C GLU A 213 -5.34 0.84 -4.76
N GLY A 214 -5.96 0.72 -3.59
CA GLY A 214 -6.08 -0.54 -2.87
C GLY A 214 -6.65 -1.65 -3.73
N CYS A 215 -5.96 -2.79 -3.76
CA CYS A 215 -6.40 -3.97 -4.48
C CYS A 215 -6.15 -5.24 -3.67
N VAL A 216 -7.11 -6.17 -3.67
CA VAL A 216 -6.89 -7.53 -3.15
C VAL A 216 -7.74 -8.57 -3.86
N ALA A 217 -7.17 -9.74 -4.12
CA ALA A 217 -7.88 -10.87 -4.73
C ALA A 217 -8.08 -12.04 -3.77
N ASP A 218 -9.30 -12.55 -3.72
CA ASP A 218 -9.62 -13.83 -3.07
C ASP A 218 -9.48 -14.98 -4.07
N ASP A 219 -8.31 -15.63 -4.06
CA ASP A 219 -8.00 -16.76 -4.93
C ASP A 219 -8.99 -17.93 -4.79
N ALA A 220 -9.60 -18.11 -3.61
CA ALA A 220 -10.50 -19.24 -3.37
C ALA A 220 -11.88 -19.02 -3.99
N THR A 221 -12.36 -17.78 -4.01
CA THR A 221 -13.68 -17.44 -4.55
C THR A 221 -13.61 -16.78 -5.93
N GLY A 222 -12.40 -16.45 -6.41
CA GLY A 222 -12.17 -15.77 -7.67
C GLY A 222 -12.72 -14.34 -7.66
N ARG A 223 -12.71 -13.66 -6.51
CA ARG A 223 -13.16 -12.28 -6.34
C ARG A 223 -11.99 -11.32 -6.31
N LEU A 224 -12.19 -10.13 -6.85
CA LEU A 224 -11.25 -9.03 -6.84
C LEU A 224 -11.92 -7.84 -6.17
N TYR A 225 -11.23 -7.18 -5.26
CA TYR A 225 -11.68 -5.94 -4.62
C TYR A 225 -10.77 -4.80 -5.03
N LEU A 226 -11.36 -3.64 -5.32
CA LEU A 226 -10.63 -2.41 -5.67
C LEU A 226 -11.20 -1.23 -4.87
N GLY A 227 -10.33 -0.49 -4.20
CA GLY A 227 -10.65 0.79 -3.56
C GLY A 227 -10.58 1.89 -4.61
N GLU A 228 -11.70 2.57 -4.87
CA GLU A 228 -11.74 3.84 -5.59
C GLU A 228 -11.72 4.93 -4.52
N GLU A 229 -10.59 5.62 -4.35
CA GLU A 229 -10.22 6.44 -3.18
C GLU A 229 -11.38 7.33 -2.71
N GLY A 230 -11.90 8.16 -3.62
CA GLY A 230 -12.97 9.12 -3.34
C GLY A 230 -14.39 8.55 -3.35
N ALA A 231 -14.59 7.25 -3.59
CA ALA A 231 -15.91 6.74 -3.98
C ALA A 231 -16.30 5.36 -3.42
N GLY A 232 -15.38 4.61 -2.81
CA GLY A 232 -15.70 3.36 -2.10
C GLY A 232 -15.06 2.11 -2.67
N VAL A 233 -15.55 0.95 -2.24
CA VAL A 233 -14.99 -0.36 -2.61
C VAL A 233 -15.83 -1.03 -3.69
N TRP A 234 -15.17 -1.47 -4.76
CA TRP A 234 -15.72 -2.28 -5.83
C TRP A 234 -15.37 -3.76 -5.66
N ARG A 235 -16.25 -4.63 -6.15
CA ARG A 235 -16.03 -6.06 -6.29
C ARG A 235 -16.18 -6.48 -7.74
N PHE A 236 -15.21 -7.24 -8.24
CA PHE A 236 -15.18 -7.87 -9.57
C PHE A 236 -14.89 -9.38 -9.41
N ASP A 237 -14.96 -10.12 -10.52
CA ASP A 237 -14.39 -11.46 -10.64
C ASP A 237 -12.93 -11.40 -11.14
N VAL A 238 -12.13 -12.44 -10.91
CA VAL A 238 -10.76 -12.60 -11.44
C VAL A 238 -10.76 -13.34 -12.80
N GLY A 239 -11.79 -13.14 -13.62
CA GLY A 239 -11.90 -13.75 -14.95
C GLY A 239 -11.06 -13.05 -16.03
N ALA A 240 -11.13 -13.56 -17.25
CA ALA A 240 -10.51 -12.95 -18.45
C ALA A 240 -11.56 -12.34 -19.41
N GLY A 241 -12.84 -12.41 -19.06
CA GLY A 241 -13.94 -11.84 -19.85
C GLY A 241 -14.21 -10.37 -19.51
N PRO A 242 -15.34 -9.79 -19.98
CA PRO A 242 -15.76 -8.45 -19.58
C PRO A 242 -15.78 -8.30 -18.05
N ALA A 243 -15.31 -7.16 -17.55
CA ALA A 243 -15.37 -6.83 -16.13
C ALA A 243 -16.72 -6.21 -15.77
N LYS A 244 -17.41 -6.80 -14.80
CA LYS A 244 -18.64 -6.25 -14.23
C LYS A 244 -18.41 -5.98 -12.75
N GLY A 245 -18.20 -4.71 -12.43
CA GLY A 245 -18.04 -4.25 -11.06
C GLY A 245 -19.36 -4.10 -10.32
N GLU A 246 -19.36 -4.43 -9.03
CA GLU A 246 -20.39 -4.10 -8.07
C GLU A 246 -19.78 -3.23 -6.98
N LYS A 247 -20.32 -2.03 -6.75
CA LYS A 247 -19.91 -1.19 -5.61
C LYS A 247 -20.49 -1.77 -4.33
N ILE A 248 -19.63 -2.31 -3.47
CA ILE A 248 -20.01 -3.01 -2.24
C ILE A 248 -20.02 -2.11 -1.00
N ALA A 249 -19.27 -1.00 -1.06
CA ALA A 249 -19.28 0.06 -0.07
C ALA A 249 -19.12 1.40 -0.79
N VAL A 250 -19.77 2.45 -0.28
CA VAL A 250 -19.70 3.81 -0.84
C VAL A 250 -18.88 4.68 0.12
N ALA A 251 -18.04 5.54 -0.45
CA ALA A 251 -17.40 6.64 0.27
C ALA A 251 -17.84 7.99 -0.37
N PRO A 252 -18.00 9.06 0.42
CA PRO A 252 -17.96 9.08 1.88
C PRO A 252 -19.20 8.41 2.51
N SER A 253 -19.02 7.78 3.67
CA SER A 253 -20.09 7.23 4.51
C SER A 253 -19.62 7.05 5.95
N GLU A 254 -20.50 6.63 6.86
CA GLU A 254 -20.12 6.23 8.23
C GLU A 254 -19.15 5.04 8.27
N MET A 255 -18.99 4.31 7.15
CA MET A 255 -18.07 3.18 7.05
C MET A 255 -16.71 3.60 6.50
N LEU A 256 -16.65 4.63 5.65
CA LEU A 256 -15.45 5.02 4.89
C LEU A 256 -15.40 6.54 4.73
N THR A 257 -14.35 7.14 5.27
CA THR A 257 -13.96 8.53 5.02
C THR A 257 -12.84 8.49 3.98
N PRO A 258 -13.03 9.09 2.80
CA PRO A 258 -12.00 9.12 1.78
C PRO A 258 -10.67 9.68 2.32
N ASP A 259 -9.53 9.13 1.91
CA ASP A 259 -9.42 8.17 0.80
C ASP A 259 -9.52 6.69 1.22
N VAL A 260 -10.11 5.87 0.33
CA VAL A 260 -10.19 4.40 0.47
C VAL A 260 -8.92 3.79 -0.12
N GLU A 261 -7.94 3.57 0.76
CA GLU A 261 -6.61 3.11 0.37
C GLU A 261 -6.48 1.58 0.42
N GLY A 262 -5.44 1.07 1.07
CA GLY A 262 -5.09 -0.34 1.13
C GLY A 262 -6.28 -1.23 1.47
N LEU A 263 -6.39 -2.34 0.72
CA LEU A 263 -7.37 -3.39 0.94
C LEU A 263 -6.64 -4.70 1.21
N THR A 264 -7.11 -5.47 2.18
CA THR A 264 -6.56 -6.82 2.43
C THR A 264 -7.63 -7.80 2.88
N LEU A 265 -7.33 -9.09 2.74
CA LEU A 265 -8.19 -10.19 3.14
C LEU A 265 -7.54 -10.99 4.27
N LEU A 266 -8.24 -11.15 5.38
CA LEU A 266 -7.85 -12.07 6.45
C LEU A 266 -8.77 -13.29 6.45
N ARG A 267 -8.21 -14.47 6.21
CA ARG A 267 -8.95 -15.74 6.24
C ARG A 267 -8.85 -16.41 7.61
N GLU A 268 -9.99 -16.71 8.22
CA GLU A 268 -10.11 -17.46 9.46
C GLU A 268 -11.03 -18.68 9.23
N GLY A 269 -10.41 -19.81 8.87
CA GLY A 269 -11.17 -21.00 8.47
C GLY A 269 -12.09 -20.72 7.28
N PRO A 270 -13.42 -20.88 7.41
CA PRO A 270 -14.37 -20.58 6.34
C PRO A 270 -14.71 -19.09 6.20
N VAL A 271 -14.32 -18.25 7.16
CA VAL A 271 -14.62 -16.82 7.16
C VAL A 271 -13.52 -16.05 6.45
N THR A 272 -13.93 -15.11 5.60
CA THR A 272 -13.01 -14.13 5.00
C THR A 272 -13.43 -12.74 5.45
N TRP A 273 -12.49 -12.00 6.05
CA TRP A 273 -12.64 -10.60 6.40
C TRP A 273 -11.99 -9.74 5.33
N LEU A 274 -12.69 -8.73 4.81
CA LEU A 274 -12.10 -7.63 4.06
C LEU A 274 -11.83 -6.49 5.04
N ILE A 275 -10.61 -5.99 5.05
CA ILE A 275 -10.18 -4.82 5.81
C ILE A 275 -9.82 -3.73 4.79
N ALA A 276 -10.34 -2.53 4.99
CA ALA A 276 -10.02 -1.36 4.15
C ALA A 276 -9.48 -0.23 5.01
N SER A 277 -8.40 0.40 4.58
CA SER A 277 -7.96 1.68 5.11
C SER A 277 -8.97 2.77 4.75
N SER A 278 -9.41 3.52 5.76
CA SER A 278 -10.22 4.73 5.65
C SER A 278 -9.29 5.87 6.06
N GLN A 279 -8.46 6.32 5.12
CA GLN A 279 -7.28 7.14 5.39
C GLN A 279 -7.68 8.48 6.02
N GLY A 280 -8.73 9.12 5.51
CA GLY A 280 -9.17 10.45 5.94
C GLY A 280 -9.66 10.56 7.38
N ASP A 281 -9.88 9.43 8.07
CA ASP A 281 -10.18 9.39 9.50
C ASP A 281 -9.33 8.40 10.29
N SER A 282 -8.19 7.93 9.74
CA SER A 282 -7.24 7.02 10.39
C SER A 282 -7.92 5.79 11.03
N ALA A 283 -8.85 5.20 10.30
CA ALA A 283 -9.62 4.04 10.74
C ALA A 283 -9.56 2.91 9.71
N PHE A 284 -9.92 1.70 10.14
CA PHE A 284 -9.95 0.50 9.32
C PHE A 284 -11.34 -0.11 9.37
N ALA A 285 -12.01 -0.15 8.23
CA ALA A 285 -13.35 -0.71 8.11
C ALA A 285 -13.30 -2.21 7.79
N VAL A 286 -14.16 -3.01 8.44
CA VAL A 286 -14.13 -4.47 8.35
C VAL A 286 -15.46 -5.02 7.85
N TRP A 287 -15.41 -5.91 6.85
CA TRP A 287 -16.56 -6.66 6.35
C TRP A 287 -16.31 -8.16 6.37
N ARG A 288 -17.33 -8.96 6.65
CA ARG A 288 -17.36 -10.37 6.27
C ARG A 288 -17.67 -10.48 4.78
N VAL A 289 -16.87 -11.23 4.02
CA VAL A 289 -16.99 -11.30 2.55
C VAL A 289 -16.99 -12.71 1.96
N ASP A 290 -17.00 -13.78 2.78
CA ASP A 290 -17.18 -15.16 2.29
C ASP A 290 -18.60 -15.40 1.70
N GLY A 291 -19.60 -14.64 2.16
CA GLY A 291 -20.97 -14.72 1.66
C GLY A 291 -21.20 -14.08 0.27
N PRO A 292 -22.45 -14.14 -0.24
CA PRO A 292 -22.81 -13.50 -1.51
C PRO A 292 -22.84 -11.97 -1.41
N LYS A 293 -23.14 -11.44 -0.20
CA LYS A 293 -23.16 -10.02 0.11
C LYS A 293 -22.11 -9.72 1.19
N PRO A 294 -21.44 -8.56 1.13
CA PRO A 294 -20.58 -8.12 2.21
C PRO A 294 -21.42 -7.78 3.43
N GLU A 295 -20.93 -8.12 4.61
CA GLU A 295 -21.56 -7.77 5.89
C GLU A 295 -20.62 -6.90 6.71
N TYR A 296 -20.95 -5.62 6.87
CA TYR A 296 -20.14 -4.71 7.68
C TYR A 296 -20.12 -5.17 9.14
N ARG A 297 -18.94 -5.09 9.77
CA ARG A 297 -18.70 -5.48 11.16
C ARG A 297 -18.14 -4.36 12.04
N GLY A 298 -18.03 -3.15 11.50
CA GLY A 298 -17.52 -2.00 12.24
C GLY A 298 -16.14 -1.59 11.77
N ARG A 299 -15.54 -0.70 12.55
CA ARG A 299 -14.26 -0.06 12.27
C ARG A 299 -13.40 0.03 13.52
N PHE A 300 -12.10 -0.12 13.37
CA PHE A 300 -11.12 0.03 14.44
C PHE A 300 -10.08 1.10 14.10
N SER A 301 -9.42 1.63 15.12
CA SER A 301 -8.29 2.56 14.98
C SER A 301 -7.19 2.12 15.93
N VAL A 302 -5.94 2.22 15.48
CA VAL A 302 -4.80 1.74 16.26
C VAL A 302 -4.33 2.83 17.21
N THR A 303 -4.25 2.47 18.50
CA THR A 303 -3.80 3.37 19.56
C THR A 303 -2.39 3.01 20.01
N ALA A 304 -1.66 4.03 20.45
CA ALA A 304 -0.36 3.88 21.07
C ALA A 304 -0.40 2.89 22.25
N ALA A 305 0.64 2.06 22.35
CA ALA A 305 0.82 1.10 23.43
C ALA A 305 2.30 0.84 23.69
N GLY A 306 2.70 0.94 24.96
CA GLY A 306 4.11 0.80 25.33
C GLY A 306 4.97 1.90 24.70
N ALA A 307 5.95 1.50 23.89
CA ALA A 307 6.84 2.40 23.17
C ALA A 307 6.41 2.66 21.71
N VAL A 308 5.37 1.97 21.24
CA VAL A 308 4.83 2.11 19.89
C VAL A 308 3.70 3.14 19.95
N ASP A 309 3.72 4.09 19.03
CA ASP A 309 2.71 5.13 18.87
C ASP A 309 1.47 4.62 18.11
N ALA A 310 0.54 5.55 17.85
CA ALA A 310 -0.68 5.25 17.12
C ALA A 310 -0.40 5.09 15.62
N VAL A 311 -1.42 4.75 14.85
CA VAL A 311 -1.35 4.78 13.39
C VAL A 311 -2.18 5.94 12.88
N THR A 312 -1.62 6.75 11.98
CA THR A 312 -2.33 7.81 11.27
C THR A 312 -2.10 7.73 9.77
N GLY A 313 -3.10 8.16 8.99
CA GLY A 313 -2.92 8.39 7.55
C GLY A 313 -2.61 7.17 6.70
N THR A 314 -3.02 5.97 7.12
CA THR A 314 -2.58 4.73 6.46
C THR A 314 -2.91 4.68 4.96
N ASP A 315 -1.88 4.52 4.15
CA ASP A 315 -1.98 4.06 2.76
C ASP A 315 -2.28 2.55 2.75
N GLY A 316 -1.26 1.69 2.80
CA GLY A 316 -1.38 0.25 2.67
C GLY A 316 -1.61 -0.54 3.96
N VAL A 317 -2.28 -1.67 3.82
CA VAL A 317 -2.57 -2.63 4.90
C VAL A 317 -2.52 -4.06 4.37
N ALA A 318 -1.88 -4.95 5.12
CA ALA A 318 -1.83 -6.38 4.86
C ALA A 318 -2.25 -7.18 6.08
N ALA A 319 -2.92 -8.31 5.86
CA ALA A 319 -3.40 -9.15 6.93
C ALA A 319 -3.24 -10.62 6.57
N LEU A 320 -2.79 -11.42 7.54
CA LEU A 320 -2.69 -12.87 7.40
C LEU A 320 -3.31 -13.53 8.61
N GLY A 321 -4.28 -14.41 8.37
CA GLY A 321 -4.98 -15.15 9.42
C GLY A 321 -4.27 -16.45 9.80
N GLY A 322 -4.52 -16.91 11.03
CA GLY A 322 -3.82 -18.07 11.60
C GLY A 322 -2.49 -17.68 12.27
N PRO A 323 -1.67 -18.66 12.69
CA PRO A 323 -0.44 -18.38 13.44
C PRO A 323 0.59 -17.66 12.57
N VAL A 324 1.03 -16.47 13.03
CA VAL A 324 2.10 -15.65 12.43
C VAL A 324 3.05 -15.24 13.55
N GLY A 325 4.19 -15.90 13.71
CA GLY A 325 5.16 -15.60 14.75
C GLY A 325 4.53 -15.61 16.16
N ALA A 326 4.54 -14.45 16.82
CA ALA A 326 3.95 -14.25 18.14
C ALA A 326 2.42 -14.02 18.13
N PHE A 327 1.81 -13.93 16.95
CA PHE A 327 0.39 -13.62 16.73
C PHE A 327 -0.37 -14.91 16.40
N PRO A 328 -1.03 -15.56 17.39
CA PRO A 328 -1.52 -16.93 17.22
C PRO A 328 -2.75 -17.06 16.31
N GLU A 329 -3.49 -15.97 16.09
CA GLU A 329 -4.74 -15.99 15.30
C GLU A 329 -4.70 -15.07 14.08
N GLY A 330 -3.63 -14.30 13.91
CA GLY A 330 -3.39 -13.49 12.74
C GLY A 330 -2.64 -12.21 13.06
N LEU A 331 -2.00 -11.66 12.05
CA LEU A 331 -1.28 -10.39 12.10
C LEU A 331 -1.91 -9.44 11.09
N VAL A 332 -2.12 -8.19 11.49
CA VAL A 332 -2.41 -7.08 10.59
C VAL A 332 -1.21 -6.12 10.63
N VAL A 333 -0.67 -5.78 9.47
CA VAL A 333 0.40 -4.81 9.28
C VAL A 333 -0.16 -3.63 8.52
N MET A 334 0.11 -2.42 8.98
CA MET A 334 -0.37 -1.19 8.36
C MET A 334 0.75 -0.17 8.31
N GLN A 335 0.77 0.61 7.23
CA GLN A 335 1.61 1.79 7.15
C GLN A 335 1.14 2.84 8.16
N ASP A 336 2.10 3.59 8.68
CA ASP A 336 1.88 4.75 9.53
C ASP A 336 2.58 5.96 8.93
N ASP A 337 1.79 7.01 8.66
CA ASP A 337 2.22 8.24 8.02
C ASP A 337 3.09 9.11 8.96
N GLU A 338 2.83 9.05 10.27
CA GLU A 338 3.56 9.83 11.26
C GLU A 338 4.10 8.98 12.41
N ASP A 339 5.28 8.38 12.23
CA ASP A 339 6.03 7.72 13.30
C ASP A 339 6.71 8.76 14.21
N HIS A 340 6.10 8.96 15.39
CA HIS A 340 6.58 9.78 16.49
C HIS A 340 7.42 8.99 17.50
N GLY A 341 7.45 7.64 17.40
CA GLY A 341 8.28 6.77 18.24
C GLY A 341 9.77 6.92 17.97
N GLN A 342 10.15 7.28 16.74
CA GLN A 342 11.54 7.44 16.29
C GLN A 342 11.84 8.90 15.93
N ALA A 343 11.76 9.81 16.91
CA ALA A 343 11.94 11.25 16.71
C ALA A 343 13.27 11.63 16.01
N GLY A 344 13.17 12.00 14.73
CA GLY A 344 14.20 12.73 14.00
C GLY A 344 14.05 14.23 14.25
N GLY A 345 14.81 14.80 15.19
CA GLY A 345 14.78 16.23 15.44
C GLY A 345 15.15 17.05 14.19
N GLY A 346 14.23 17.89 13.71
CA GLY A 346 14.47 18.87 12.63
C GLY A 346 13.99 18.50 11.23
N ALA A 347 13.35 17.35 11.06
CA ALA A 347 12.71 16.95 9.79
C ALA A 347 11.44 17.76 9.49
N LYS A 348 11.08 17.91 8.21
CA LYS A 348 9.86 18.64 7.80
C LYS A 348 8.60 17.80 7.89
N ARG A 349 8.74 16.48 7.71
CA ARG A 349 7.71 15.45 7.88
C ARG A 349 8.20 14.50 8.99
N ALA A 350 7.26 13.87 9.70
CA ALA A 350 7.60 12.70 10.51
C ALA A 350 8.15 11.60 9.60
N ARG A 351 8.88 10.66 10.19
CA ARG A 351 9.29 9.46 9.48
C ARG A 351 8.09 8.52 9.36
N GLN A 352 8.16 7.59 8.43
CA GLN A 352 7.10 6.60 8.22
C GLN A 352 7.64 5.20 8.44
N ASN A 353 6.79 4.31 8.93
CA ASN A 353 7.10 2.90 9.12
C ASN A 353 5.83 2.05 8.99
N PHE A 354 5.91 0.81 9.45
CA PHE A 354 4.78 -0.12 9.52
C PHE A 354 4.57 -0.58 10.96
N LYS A 355 3.31 -0.55 11.43
CA LYS A 355 2.88 -1.05 12.73
C LYS A 355 2.27 -2.45 12.61
N LEU A 356 2.42 -3.23 13.67
CA LEU A 356 1.93 -4.61 13.78
C LEU A 356 0.83 -4.68 14.84
N VAL A 357 -0.30 -5.30 14.50
CA VAL A 357 -1.46 -5.48 15.36
C VAL A 357 -1.85 -6.95 15.46
N ASP A 358 -2.10 -7.43 16.69
CA ASP A 358 -2.64 -8.77 16.92
C ASP A 358 -4.12 -8.82 16.52
N TRP A 359 -4.48 -9.72 15.61
CA TRP A 359 -5.85 -9.88 15.14
C TRP A 359 -6.84 -10.14 16.29
N ARG A 360 -6.40 -10.75 17.39
CA ARG A 360 -7.27 -11.00 18.56
C ARG A 360 -7.81 -9.71 19.17
N GLU A 361 -7.01 -8.65 19.21
CA GLU A 361 -7.42 -7.35 19.74
C GLU A 361 -8.49 -6.71 18.84
N VAL A 362 -8.35 -6.84 17.52
CA VAL A 362 -9.39 -6.40 16.57
C VAL A 362 -10.68 -7.19 16.75
N LYS A 363 -10.58 -8.52 16.90
CA LYS A 363 -11.74 -9.38 17.15
C LYS A 363 -12.46 -9.03 18.43
N GLU A 364 -11.73 -8.76 19.51
CA GLU A 364 -12.31 -8.34 20.78
C GLU A 364 -13.01 -6.98 20.63
N ALA A 365 -12.33 -5.99 20.05
CA ALA A 365 -12.85 -4.64 19.87
C ALA A 365 -14.14 -4.58 19.05
N LEU A 366 -14.24 -5.42 18.01
CA LEU A 366 -15.39 -5.47 17.10
C LEU A 366 -16.39 -6.59 17.41
N GLY A 367 -16.10 -7.44 18.41
CA GLY A 367 -16.92 -8.61 18.73
C GLY A 367 -17.02 -9.63 17.59
N LEU A 368 -15.96 -9.79 16.80
CA LEU A 368 -15.92 -10.72 15.66
C LEU A 368 -15.93 -12.16 16.16
N ARG A 369 -16.69 -13.01 15.47
CA ARG A 369 -16.79 -14.44 15.75
C ARG A 369 -16.58 -15.21 14.44
N PRO A 370 -15.90 -16.38 14.48
CA PRO A 370 -15.80 -17.29 13.34
C PRO A 370 -17.18 -17.78 12.87
#